data_AF-A0A2U3KC39-F1
#
_entry.id   AF-A0A2U3KC39-F1
#
_cell.length_a   1.000
_cell.length_b   1.000
_cell.length_c   1.000
_cell.angle_alpha   90.00
_cell.angle_beta   90.00
_cell.angle_gamma   90.00
#
_symmetry.space_group_name_H-M   'P 1'
#
loop_
_entity.id
_entity.type
_entity.pdbx_description
1 polymer ?
#
loop_
_entity_poly.entity_id
_entity_poly.type
_entity_poly.pdbx_seq_one_letter_code
_entity_poly.pdbx_strand_id
1 'polypeptide(L)'
;MPVELQVRQVRDEILRAAGGPVRGLSNSSSRLVGMLFHEIFADLLGPEPRLHARAALPGGSATAEEMSARLRDHVYRLLLGPRVQANQAALQTATREVLDLWKSLEGLAQWLAGILHDAWRRSDDLLISAEEPLSWQLQEPGWTDSVSISGVADAVFRLPGSDRWCVVELKTGQSAREADLAQACLYHQMLAAGARTPGSLALVHFHPRLEQKVFAPQELKPLEARLKALIGRLASVLPGSDTHPRPAAAPPPPKPVYTDLGRRLVAVFREYNSPVELLGDPIVGPSFLRFPVQPARGVRPESVRKLAGAVQVRLELQAPPFIHTAGSRLVVDVARPDREPVLFASVRDQLPTADPILGCSKLPVGLDLEGNLRMADLADSADCHLLVAGATGSGKSEWLRAMIAGLLLTNTPETLQLLLVDPKRNAFNDLAGSPYLWGDRTIVYPDEVNPLEIFDRLVEEMESRYRAFQAAGVDHLVELHQAGGRLPRIVCVCEEYADLLFCGRKEIEERIRRLGQKARAAGIHLVLAVQQPSREIVKGALQANIPARVGLRVTSRIESKMLLDRSGAEDLLGNGDLLFKDIGEPVRLQGLYLPPGERRAIFGA
;
A
#
# COMPACT_ATOMS: atom_id res chain seq x y z
N MET A 1 4.15 22.28 21.80
CA MET A 1 5.06 22.86 20.76
C MET A 1 4.45 22.44 19.45
N PRO A 2 4.37 23.30 18.42
CA PRO A 2 3.70 22.93 17.18
C PRO A 2 4.29 21.64 16.61
N VAL A 3 3.44 20.72 16.16
CA VAL A 3 3.86 19.52 15.44
C VAL A 3 4.33 19.95 14.06
N GLU A 4 5.61 19.71 13.77
CA GLU A 4 6.21 20.07 12.49
C GLU A 4 5.99 18.97 11.44
N LEU A 5 5.43 19.34 10.30
CA LEU A 5 5.23 18.49 9.13
C LEU A 5 5.87 19.14 7.89
N GLN A 6 6.39 18.29 7.00
CA GLN A 6 6.81 18.68 5.67
C GLN A 6 5.68 18.40 4.67
N VAL A 7 5.53 19.25 3.64
CA VAL A 7 4.56 19.01 2.55
C VAL A 7 4.74 17.62 1.94
N ARG A 8 5.98 17.12 1.87
CA ARG A 8 6.26 15.75 1.42
C ARG A 8 5.50 14.69 2.23
N GLN A 9 5.44 14.82 3.56
CA GLN A 9 4.75 13.85 4.43
C GLN A 9 3.24 13.89 4.18
N VAL A 10 2.66 15.08 4.03
CA VAL A 10 1.24 15.25 3.72
C VAL A 10 0.93 14.71 2.32
N ARG A 11 1.77 14.98 1.33
CA ARG A 11 1.66 14.47 -0.05
C ARG A 11 1.72 12.95 -0.09
N ASP A 12 2.66 12.33 0.61
CA ASP A 12 2.80 10.88 0.64
C ASP A 12 1.54 10.23 1.24
N GLU A 13 0.91 10.86 2.24
CA GLU A 13 -0.36 10.40 2.82
C GLU A 13 -1.55 10.62 1.88
N ILE A 14 -1.60 11.76 1.17
CA ILE A 14 -2.60 12.01 0.11
C ILE A 14 -2.53 10.92 -0.97
N LEU A 15 -1.31 10.54 -1.40
CA LEU A 15 -1.10 9.50 -2.40
C LEU A 15 -1.52 8.11 -1.90
N ARG A 16 -1.23 7.79 -0.63
CA ARG A 16 -1.71 6.54 0.01
C ARG A 16 -3.23 6.48 0.07
N ALA A 17 -3.87 7.57 0.48
CA ALA A 17 -5.33 7.66 0.59
C ALA A 17 -6.03 7.52 -0.77
N ALA A 18 -5.39 7.96 -1.87
CA ALA A 18 -5.93 7.87 -3.21
C ALA A 18 -5.73 6.50 -3.90
N GLY A 19 -5.28 5.47 -3.17
CA GLY A 19 -5.01 4.14 -3.75
C GLY A 19 -3.83 4.14 -4.75
N GLY A 20 -3.02 5.21 -4.76
CA GLY A 20 -1.85 5.31 -5.61
C GLY A 20 -0.75 4.34 -5.15
N PRO A 21 0.10 3.88 -6.07
CA PRO A 21 1.18 2.99 -5.70
C PRO A 21 2.14 3.69 -4.73
N VAL A 22 2.39 3.09 -3.55
CA VAL A 22 3.72 3.15 -2.92
C VAL A 22 4.60 2.13 -3.64
N ARG A 23 4.69 2.25 -4.97
CA ARG A 23 5.75 1.57 -5.71
C ARG A 23 6.99 2.39 -5.41
N GLY A 24 8.03 1.70 -4.94
CA GLY A 24 9.36 2.26 -4.76
C GLY A 24 9.64 3.19 -5.91
N LEU A 25 10.05 4.41 -5.58
CA LEU A 25 10.49 5.42 -6.53
C LEU A 25 11.22 4.71 -7.67
N SER A 26 10.52 4.70 -8.80
CA SER A 26 10.99 4.58 -10.16
C SER A 26 12.50 4.64 -10.27
N ASN A 27 13.09 3.79 -11.12
CA ASN A 27 14.48 3.85 -11.57
C ASN A 27 15.03 5.29 -11.49
N SER A 28 16.24 5.47 -10.96
CA SER A 28 16.91 6.77 -10.75
C SER A 28 16.66 7.80 -11.87
N SER A 29 16.59 7.34 -13.13
CA SER A 29 16.27 8.10 -14.32
C SER A 29 14.90 8.81 -14.32
N SER A 30 13.83 8.20 -13.79
CA SER A 30 12.49 8.82 -13.77
C SER A 30 12.35 9.91 -12.70
N ARG A 31 13.06 9.77 -11.57
CA ARG A 31 13.22 10.85 -10.59
C ARG A 31 13.98 12.03 -11.17
N LEU A 32 15.08 11.74 -11.87
CA LEU A 32 15.88 12.74 -12.55
C LEU A 32 15.05 13.50 -13.60
N VAL A 33 14.25 12.80 -14.40
CA VAL A 33 13.36 13.41 -15.40
C VAL A 33 12.35 14.37 -14.76
N GLY A 34 11.72 13.98 -13.65
CA GLY A 34 10.81 14.87 -12.91
C GLY A 34 11.52 16.12 -12.39
N MET A 35 12.70 15.96 -11.75
CA MET A 35 13.52 17.09 -11.30
C MET A 35 13.86 18.06 -12.43
N LEU A 36 14.32 17.54 -13.57
CA LEU A 36 14.70 18.36 -14.73
C LEU A 36 13.54 19.24 -15.23
N PHE A 37 12.30 18.75 -15.18
CA PHE A 37 11.13 19.53 -15.57
C PHE A 37 10.95 20.78 -14.69
N HIS A 38 10.95 20.60 -13.36
CA HIS A 38 10.75 21.70 -12.42
C HIS A 38 11.94 22.68 -12.40
N GLU A 39 13.18 22.19 -12.51
CA GLU A 39 14.37 23.05 -12.64
C GLU A 39 14.31 23.94 -13.90
N ILE A 40 13.90 23.37 -15.03
CA ILE A 40 13.76 24.12 -16.29
C ILE A 40 12.66 25.18 -16.16
N PHE A 41 11.55 24.85 -15.52
CA PHE A 41 10.49 25.82 -15.25
C PHE A 41 10.97 26.95 -14.34
N ALA A 42 11.72 26.64 -13.28
CA ALA A 42 12.30 27.64 -12.38
C ALA A 42 13.26 28.57 -13.11
N ASP A 43 14.16 28.04 -13.96
CA ASP A 43 15.09 28.85 -14.75
C ASP A 43 14.39 29.80 -15.73
N LEU A 44 13.26 29.38 -16.31
CA LEU A 44 12.47 30.23 -17.21
C LEU A 44 11.90 31.46 -16.52
N LEU A 45 11.79 31.43 -15.19
CA LEU A 45 11.25 32.51 -14.36
C LEU A 45 12.30 33.07 -13.38
N GLY A 46 13.52 32.54 -13.44
CA GLY A 46 14.59 32.82 -12.51
C GLY A 46 15.36 34.10 -12.82
N PRO A 47 16.33 34.46 -11.98
CA PRO A 47 17.05 35.73 -12.11
C PRO A 47 18.05 35.77 -13.27
N GLU A 48 18.44 34.62 -13.84
CA GLU A 48 19.44 34.55 -14.92
C GLU A 48 18.86 35.05 -16.25
N PRO A 49 19.27 36.26 -16.73
CA PRO A 49 18.60 36.91 -17.86
C PRO A 49 18.69 36.11 -19.15
N ARG A 50 19.75 35.30 -19.31
CA ARG A 50 19.95 34.46 -20.49
C ARG A 50 18.97 33.28 -20.56
N LEU A 51 18.56 32.75 -19.42
CA LEU A 51 17.70 31.57 -19.34
C LEU A 51 16.21 31.95 -19.24
N HIS A 52 15.93 33.15 -18.72
CA HIS A 52 14.58 33.65 -18.52
C HIS A 52 13.73 33.66 -19.81
N ALA A 53 12.43 33.32 -19.69
CA ALA A 53 11.50 33.21 -20.81
C ALA A 53 11.40 34.50 -21.64
N ARG A 54 11.44 35.67 -20.98
CA ARG A 54 11.44 36.99 -21.66
C ARG A 54 12.60 37.16 -22.66
N ALA A 55 13.72 36.48 -22.50
CA ALA A 55 14.83 36.54 -23.47
C ALA A 55 14.49 35.86 -24.82
N ALA A 56 13.55 34.90 -24.81
CA ALA A 56 13.07 34.23 -26.00
C ALA A 56 11.97 35.02 -26.73
N LEU A 57 11.29 35.92 -26.03
CA LEU A 57 10.10 36.60 -26.54
C LEU A 57 10.48 37.84 -27.37
N PRO A 58 9.85 38.05 -28.54
CA PRO A 58 10.05 39.25 -29.34
C PRO A 58 9.45 40.48 -28.64
N GLY A 59 10.02 41.66 -28.89
CA GLY A 59 9.31 42.92 -28.63
C GLY A 59 8.29 43.22 -29.72
N GLY A 60 7.08 43.68 -29.37
CA GLY A 60 6.02 44.09 -30.31
C GLY A 60 4.89 43.05 -30.52
N SER A 61 4.11 43.20 -31.59
CA SER A 61 2.82 42.52 -31.89
C SER A 61 2.89 41.03 -32.27
N ALA A 62 3.73 40.24 -31.60
CA ALA A 62 3.84 38.82 -31.86
C ALA A 62 2.61 38.04 -31.39
N THR A 63 2.25 36.97 -32.12
CA THR A 63 1.15 36.08 -31.74
C THR A 63 1.57 35.10 -30.64
N ALA A 64 0.62 34.54 -29.90
CA ALA A 64 0.89 33.50 -28.91
C ALA A 64 1.59 32.27 -29.52
N GLU A 65 1.30 31.94 -30.78
CA GLU A 65 1.91 30.84 -31.52
C GLU A 65 3.39 31.11 -31.84
N GLU A 66 3.72 32.34 -32.25
CA GLU A 66 5.10 32.77 -32.49
C GLU A 66 5.91 32.79 -31.19
N MET A 67 5.31 33.27 -30.11
CA MET A 67 5.91 33.25 -28.76
C MET A 67 6.17 31.82 -28.29
N SER A 68 5.20 30.91 -28.47
CA SER A 68 5.33 29.48 -28.14
C SER A 68 6.46 28.82 -28.93
N ALA A 69 6.53 29.05 -30.24
CA ALA A 69 7.56 28.47 -31.10
C ALA A 69 8.98 28.90 -30.67
N ARG A 70 9.16 30.18 -30.34
CA ARG A 70 10.45 30.71 -29.85
C ARG A 70 10.80 30.20 -28.46
N LEU A 71 9.81 30.14 -27.56
CA LEU A 71 10.03 29.65 -26.20
C LEU A 71 10.40 28.16 -26.21
N ARG A 72 9.78 27.36 -27.07
CA ARG A 72 10.15 25.95 -27.26
C ARG A 72 11.59 25.79 -27.74
N ASP A 73 12.01 26.59 -28.73
CA ASP A 73 13.38 26.58 -29.24
C ASP A 73 14.40 26.99 -28.16
N HIS A 74 14.07 28.02 -27.38
CA HIS A 74 14.85 28.47 -26.23
C HIS A 74 15.00 27.39 -25.15
N VAL A 75 13.88 26.76 -24.76
CA VAL A 75 13.87 25.64 -23.80
C VAL A 75 14.73 24.49 -24.29
N TYR A 76 14.64 24.12 -25.56
CA TYR A 76 15.47 23.04 -26.09
C TYR A 76 16.96 23.39 -26.06
N ARG A 77 17.34 24.54 -26.64
CA ARG A 77 18.75 24.88 -26.88
C ARG A 77 19.51 25.25 -25.61
N LEU A 78 18.89 26.00 -24.70
CA LEU A 78 19.58 26.58 -23.55
C LEU A 78 19.34 25.82 -22.25
N LEU A 79 18.23 25.08 -22.14
CA LEU A 79 17.82 24.48 -20.87
C LEU A 79 17.86 22.94 -20.93
N LEU A 80 17.07 22.31 -21.80
CA LEU A 80 16.97 20.85 -21.84
C LEU A 80 18.20 20.19 -22.47
N GLY A 81 18.61 20.65 -23.66
CA GLY A 81 19.71 20.05 -24.42
C GLY A 81 21.01 19.90 -23.61
N PRO A 82 21.52 20.99 -22.98
CA PRO A 82 22.71 20.93 -22.14
C PRO A 82 22.55 19.96 -20.95
N ARG A 83 21.37 19.91 -20.32
CA ARG A 83 21.10 19.03 -19.17
C ARG A 83 21.03 17.56 -19.56
N VAL A 84 20.43 17.23 -20.70
CA VAL A 84 20.40 15.86 -21.23
C VAL A 84 21.81 15.41 -21.60
N GLN A 85 22.63 16.29 -22.19
CA GLN A 85 24.02 15.99 -22.51
C GLN A 85 24.86 15.76 -21.25
N ALA A 86 24.71 16.61 -20.22
CA ALA A 86 25.41 16.45 -18.94
C ALA A 86 25.01 15.16 -18.20
N ASN A 87 23.77 14.70 -18.35
CA ASN A 87 23.23 13.52 -17.68
C ASN A 87 23.16 12.27 -18.58
N GLN A 88 23.91 12.25 -19.69
CA GLN A 88 23.80 11.21 -20.71
C GLN A 88 23.93 9.79 -20.13
N ALA A 89 24.89 9.55 -19.24
CA ALA A 89 25.10 8.24 -18.62
C ALA A 89 23.91 7.76 -17.79
N ALA A 90 23.21 8.66 -17.09
CA ALA A 90 22.04 8.33 -16.26
C ALA A 90 20.75 8.15 -17.07
N LEU A 91 20.70 8.75 -18.27
CA LEU A 91 19.53 8.75 -19.16
C LEU A 91 19.64 7.74 -20.32
N GLN A 92 20.77 7.06 -20.47
CA GLN A 92 21.03 6.10 -21.57
C GLN A 92 19.95 5.03 -21.74
N THR A 93 19.33 4.57 -20.65
CA THR A 93 18.27 3.55 -20.67
C THR A 93 16.85 4.13 -20.56
N ALA A 94 16.69 5.45 -20.55
CA ALA A 94 15.45 6.16 -20.25
C ALA A 94 14.89 6.92 -21.47
N THR A 95 15.02 6.34 -22.66
CA THR A 95 14.65 6.98 -23.93
C THR A 95 13.20 7.46 -23.96
N ARG A 96 12.27 6.67 -23.40
CA ARG A 96 10.84 7.00 -23.39
C ARG A 96 10.56 8.16 -22.44
N GLU A 97 11.16 8.13 -21.26
CA GLU A 97 11.00 9.15 -20.22
C GLU A 97 11.58 10.50 -20.68
N VAL A 98 12.71 10.49 -21.39
CA VAL A 98 13.28 11.71 -22.00
C VAL A 98 12.38 12.26 -23.10
N LEU A 99 11.74 11.39 -23.91
CA LEU A 99 10.78 11.83 -24.93
C LEU A 99 9.52 12.42 -24.29
N ASP A 100 9.00 11.80 -23.23
CA ASP A 100 7.82 12.27 -22.51
C ASP A 100 8.10 13.58 -21.76
N LEU A 101 9.33 13.76 -21.27
CA LEU A 101 9.84 15.04 -20.74
C LEU A 101 9.83 16.13 -21.81
N TRP A 102 10.37 15.85 -23.00
CA TRP A 102 10.36 16.82 -24.10
C TRP A 102 8.94 17.24 -24.47
N LYS A 103 8.01 16.28 -24.61
CA LYS A 103 6.60 16.59 -24.88
C LYS A 103 5.97 17.46 -23.79
N SER A 104 6.30 17.18 -22.53
CA SER A 104 5.83 17.98 -21.40
C SER A 104 6.37 19.42 -21.46
N LEU A 105 7.63 19.59 -21.87
CA LEU A 105 8.27 20.90 -22.05
C LEU A 105 7.74 21.67 -23.27
N GLU A 106 7.35 20.98 -24.35
CA GLU A 106 6.61 21.62 -25.45
C GLU A 106 5.26 22.17 -24.97
N GLY A 107 4.53 21.39 -24.18
CA GLY A 107 3.30 21.84 -23.52
C GLY A 107 3.53 23.00 -22.56
N LEU A 108 4.64 23.00 -21.82
CA LEU A 108 5.03 24.08 -20.92
C LEU A 108 5.32 25.38 -21.70
N ALA A 109 6.07 25.29 -22.79
CA ALA A 109 6.36 26.45 -23.63
C ALA A 109 5.08 27.03 -24.24
N GLN A 110 4.17 26.18 -24.72
CA GLN A 110 2.88 26.61 -25.24
C GLN A 110 2.03 27.32 -24.16
N TRP A 111 1.93 26.71 -22.98
CA TRP A 111 1.15 27.24 -21.86
C TRP A 111 1.71 28.57 -21.35
N LEU A 112 3.02 28.65 -21.12
CA LEU A 112 3.68 29.85 -20.60
C LEU A 112 3.65 31.00 -21.63
N ALA A 113 3.83 30.70 -22.91
CA ALA A 113 3.69 31.71 -23.97
C ALA A 113 2.29 32.31 -24.02
N GLY A 114 1.24 31.50 -23.85
CA GLY A 114 -0.14 31.98 -23.76
C GLY A 114 -0.35 32.97 -22.61
N ILE A 115 0.15 32.62 -21.42
CA ILE A 115 0.04 33.50 -20.24
C ILE A 115 0.80 34.81 -20.45
N LEU A 116 2.05 34.74 -20.93
CA LEU A 116 2.86 35.94 -21.15
C LEU A 116 2.27 36.83 -22.26
N HIS A 117 1.70 36.23 -23.30
CA HIS A 117 0.99 36.96 -24.36
C HIS A 117 -0.24 37.70 -23.82
N ASP A 118 -1.06 37.03 -23.01
CA ASP A 118 -2.25 37.63 -22.41
C ASP A 118 -1.91 38.76 -21.43
N ALA A 119 -0.90 38.55 -20.59
CA ALA A 119 -0.40 39.57 -19.67
C ALA A 119 0.10 40.81 -20.44
N TRP A 120 0.89 40.57 -21.49
CA TRP A 120 1.39 41.64 -22.37
C TRP A 120 0.25 42.42 -23.04
N ARG A 121 -0.78 41.74 -23.59
CA ARG A 121 -1.94 42.39 -24.21
C ARG A 121 -2.75 43.24 -23.23
N ARG A 122 -2.81 42.85 -21.96
CA ARG A 122 -3.52 43.57 -20.91
C ARG A 122 -2.69 44.66 -20.25
N SER A 123 -1.41 44.78 -20.62
CA SER A 123 -0.43 45.62 -19.91
C SER A 123 -0.34 45.28 -18.42
N ASP A 124 -0.59 44.01 -18.07
CA ASP A 124 -0.45 43.49 -16.72
C ASP A 124 1.02 43.12 -16.47
N ASP A 125 1.64 43.66 -15.43
CA ASP A 125 3.00 43.28 -15.05
C ASP A 125 2.99 42.00 -14.21
N LEU A 126 2.61 40.86 -14.80
CA LEU A 126 2.46 39.61 -14.05
C LEU A 126 3.77 39.20 -13.34
N LEU A 127 3.73 39.11 -12.00
CA LEU A 127 4.83 38.57 -11.20
C LEU A 127 4.62 37.08 -11.01
N ILE A 128 5.60 36.28 -11.42
CA ILE A 128 5.59 34.84 -11.24
C ILE A 128 6.81 34.46 -10.40
N SER A 129 6.55 33.88 -9.23
CA SER A 129 7.60 33.27 -8.40
C SER A 129 7.58 31.77 -8.65
N ALA A 130 8.70 31.21 -9.08
CA ALA A 130 8.91 29.76 -9.11
C ALA A 130 9.55 29.29 -7.80
N GLU A 131 9.28 28.05 -7.40
CA GLU A 131 9.84 27.42 -6.20
C GLU A 131 9.66 28.28 -4.93
N GLU A 132 8.44 28.75 -4.69
CA GLU A 132 8.17 29.63 -3.56
C GLU A 132 8.07 28.85 -2.24
N PRO A 133 8.91 29.16 -1.23
CA PRO A 133 8.82 28.53 0.08
C PRO A 133 7.55 29.01 0.81
N LEU A 134 6.75 28.06 1.27
CA LEU A 134 5.52 28.31 2.00
C LEU A 134 5.59 27.69 3.39
N SER A 135 5.01 28.39 4.36
CA SER A 135 4.82 27.91 5.72
C SER A 135 3.38 28.15 6.17
N TRP A 136 2.77 27.16 6.82
CA TRP A 136 1.42 27.24 7.32
C TRP A 136 1.34 26.72 8.74
N GLN A 137 1.09 27.63 9.67
CA GLN A 137 0.72 27.27 11.04
C GLN A 137 -0.80 27.27 11.15
N LEU A 138 -1.36 26.13 11.52
CA LEU A 138 -2.80 25.94 11.65
C LEU A 138 -3.17 25.33 13.01
N GLN A 139 -4.34 25.76 13.50
CA GLN A 139 -4.99 25.25 14.69
C GLN A 139 -6.48 25.23 14.41
N GLU A 140 -7.12 24.08 14.58
CA GLU A 140 -8.57 23.93 14.35
C GLU A 140 -9.29 23.64 15.68
N PRO A 141 -10.58 24.02 15.81
CA PRO A 141 -11.39 23.68 16.98
C PRO A 141 -11.39 22.17 17.26
N GLY A 142 -11.05 21.80 18.48
CA GLY A 142 -10.89 20.40 18.90
C GLY A 142 -9.45 19.89 18.82
N TRP A 143 -8.53 20.59 18.14
CA TRP A 143 -7.14 20.11 18.07
C TRP A 143 -6.41 20.24 19.42
N THR A 144 -5.67 19.22 19.82
CA THR A 144 -4.92 19.14 21.08
C THR A 144 -3.64 19.97 21.06
N ASP A 145 -3.01 20.13 19.89
CA ASP A 145 -1.85 21.02 19.68
C ASP A 145 -1.89 21.61 18.26
N SER A 146 -1.09 22.65 18.03
CA SER A 146 -0.98 23.31 16.72
C SER A 146 -0.06 22.55 15.77
N VAL A 147 -0.27 22.70 14.46
CA VAL A 147 0.53 22.05 13.42
C VAL A 147 1.19 23.12 12.56
N SER A 148 2.46 22.93 12.26
CA SER A 148 3.25 23.75 11.34
C SER A 148 3.63 22.91 10.13
N ILE A 149 3.29 23.39 8.93
CA ILE A 149 3.62 22.74 7.66
C ILE A 149 4.56 23.62 6.87
N SER A 150 5.67 23.07 6.39
CA SER A 150 6.60 23.76 5.49
C SER A 150 6.83 22.99 4.20
N GLY A 151 7.03 23.72 3.10
CA GLY A 151 7.29 23.14 1.78
C GLY A 151 7.51 24.21 0.71
N VAL A 152 7.63 23.78 -0.54
CA VAL A 152 7.90 24.66 -1.69
C VAL A 152 6.84 24.42 -2.75
N ALA A 153 6.13 25.47 -3.16
CA ALA A 153 5.17 25.40 -4.26
C ALA A 153 5.88 25.58 -5.61
N ASP A 154 5.37 24.92 -6.66
CA ASP A 154 5.96 25.00 -7.99
C ASP A 154 5.97 26.45 -8.53
N ALA A 155 4.82 27.12 -8.46
CA ALA A 155 4.72 28.53 -8.84
C ALA A 155 3.60 29.29 -8.10
N VAL A 156 3.80 30.59 -7.92
CA VAL A 156 2.76 31.53 -7.49
C VAL A 156 2.75 32.74 -8.41
N PHE A 157 1.57 33.03 -8.93
CA PHE A 157 1.29 34.13 -9.85
C PHE A 157 0.64 35.26 -9.05
N ARG A 158 1.12 36.49 -9.20
CA ARG A 158 0.60 37.68 -8.54
C ARG A 158 0.47 38.82 -9.53
N LEU A 159 -0.60 39.59 -9.40
CA LEU A 159 -0.80 40.82 -10.18
C LEU A 159 -0.35 42.04 -9.34
N PRO A 160 0.70 42.77 -9.74
CA PRO A 160 1.18 43.94 -9.03
C PRO A 160 0.11 44.99 -8.82
N GLY A 161 0.17 45.66 -7.67
CA GLY A 161 -0.82 46.67 -7.30
C GLY A 161 -2.19 46.08 -6.94
N SER A 162 -2.34 44.75 -6.93
CA SER A 162 -3.53 44.06 -6.42
C SER A 162 -3.13 42.97 -5.42
N ASP A 163 -4.06 42.59 -4.55
CA ASP A 163 -3.87 41.45 -3.65
C ASP A 163 -4.17 40.10 -4.36
N ARG A 164 -4.45 40.09 -5.67
CA ARG A 164 -4.83 38.87 -6.40
C ARG A 164 -3.63 37.95 -6.62
N TRP A 165 -3.81 36.68 -6.26
CA TRP A 165 -2.81 35.64 -6.44
C TRP A 165 -3.43 34.33 -6.94
N CYS A 166 -2.62 33.50 -7.58
CA CYS A 166 -2.96 32.14 -7.99
C CYS A 166 -1.77 31.23 -7.74
N VAL A 167 -1.97 30.14 -7.00
CA VAL A 167 -0.94 29.10 -6.89
C VAL A 167 -1.10 28.13 -8.05
N VAL A 168 0.02 27.71 -8.65
CA VAL A 168 0.03 26.84 -9.81
C VAL A 168 0.81 25.58 -9.48
N GLU A 169 0.15 24.43 -9.59
CA GLU A 169 0.77 23.11 -9.45
C GLU A 169 0.97 22.50 -10.84
N LEU A 170 2.19 22.05 -11.11
CA LEU A 170 2.59 21.49 -12.40
C LEU A 170 2.76 19.98 -12.30
N LYS A 171 2.14 19.23 -13.22
CA LYS A 171 2.20 17.77 -13.23
C LYS A 171 2.71 17.20 -14.56
N THR A 172 3.70 16.33 -14.45
CA THR A 172 4.21 15.50 -15.54
C THR A 172 3.79 14.05 -15.34
N GLY A 173 3.02 13.48 -16.27
CA GLY A 173 2.65 12.06 -16.25
C GLY A 173 1.28 11.73 -15.66
N GLN A 174 1.02 10.43 -15.46
CA GLN A 174 -0.27 9.91 -15.00
C GLN A 174 -0.26 9.67 -13.49
N SER A 175 -0.58 10.70 -12.71
CA SER A 175 -0.93 10.61 -11.30
C SER A 175 -2.44 10.51 -11.11
N ALA A 176 -2.89 10.05 -9.94
CA ALA A 176 -4.31 10.07 -9.59
C ALA A 176 -4.79 11.53 -9.50
N ARG A 177 -5.72 11.94 -10.38
CA ARG A 177 -6.17 13.34 -10.50
C ARG A 177 -6.67 13.95 -9.17
N GLU A 178 -7.27 13.13 -8.31
CA GLU A 178 -7.72 13.57 -6.98
C GLU A 178 -6.55 13.85 -6.03
N ALA A 179 -5.48 13.05 -6.07
CA ALA A 179 -4.29 13.26 -5.27
C ALA A 179 -3.56 14.55 -5.70
N ASP A 180 -3.49 14.80 -7.01
CA ASP A 180 -2.93 16.04 -7.55
C ASP A 180 -3.72 17.26 -7.07
N LEU A 181 -5.04 17.21 -7.14
CA LEU A 181 -5.90 18.29 -6.66
C LEU A 181 -5.77 18.51 -5.15
N ALA A 182 -5.67 17.44 -4.36
CA ALA A 182 -5.45 17.53 -2.92
C ALA A 182 -4.09 18.14 -2.55
N GLN A 183 -3.01 17.77 -3.26
CA GLN A 183 -1.70 18.39 -3.09
C GLN A 183 -1.72 19.87 -3.50
N ALA A 184 -2.35 20.18 -4.63
CA ALA A 184 -2.45 21.54 -5.13
C ALA A 184 -3.30 22.42 -4.17
N CYS A 185 -4.35 21.86 -3.57
CA CYS A 185 -5.13 22.49 -2.52
C CYS A 185 -4.32 22.76 -1.25
N LEU A 186 -3.36 21.90 -0.89
CA LEU A 186 -2.46 22.14 0.24
C LEU A 186 -1.65 23.42 0.05
N TYR A 187 -1.00 23.60 -1.10
CA TYR A 187 -0.26 24.84 -1.36
C TYR A 187 -1.17 26.07 -1.38
N HIS A 188 -2.38 25.94 -1.93
CA HIS A 188 -3.37 27.03 -1.87
C HIS A 188 -3.70 27.42 -0.43
N GLN A 189 -3.93 26.45 0.46
CA GLN A 189 -4.22 26.73 1.88
C GLN A 189 -3.03 27.36 2.60
N MET A 190 -1.81 26.88 2.32
CA MET A 190 -0.59 27.45 2.91
C MET A 190 -0.41 28.92 2.54
N LEU A 191 -0.67 29.27 1.28
CA LEU A 191 -0.58 30.66 0.83
C LEU A 191 -1.77 31.51 1.31
N ALA A 192 -2.99 30.96 1.30
CA ALA A 192 -4.20 31.64 1.77
C ALA A 192 -4.11 32.04 3.23
N ALA A 193 -3.43 31.25 4.07
CA ALA A 193 -3.26 31.54 5.49
C ALA A 193 -2.52 32.86 5.77
N GLY A 194 -1.66 33.30 4.84
CA GLY A 194 -0.94 34.57 4.93
C GLY A 194 -1.48 35.69 4.03
N ALA A 195 -2.52 35.41 3.22
CA ALA A 195 -2.99 36.33 2.20
C ALA A 195 -4.20 37.17 2.66
N ARG A 196 -4.31 38.40 2.15
CA ARG A 196 -5.42 39.32 2.47
C ARG A 196 -6.69 39.05 1.68
N THR A 197 -6.55 38.51 0.47
CA THR A 197 -7.67 38.20 -0.42
C THR A 197 -7.64 36.73 -0.83
N PRO A 198 -8.82 36.14 -1.12
CA PRO A 198 -8.90 34.77 -1.60
C PRO A 198 -8.26 34.63 -2.99
N GLY A 199 -7.31 33.71 -3.13
CA GLY A 199 -6.63 33.41 -4.39
C GLY A 199 -7.27 32.25 -5.14
N SER A 200 -6.75 31.98 -6.34
CA SER A 200 -7.17 30.83 -7.14
C SER A 200 -6.12 29.71 -7.11
N LEU A 201 -6.53 28.52 -7.53
CA LEU A 201 -5.64 27.39 -7.75
C LEU A 201 -5.67 26.99 -9.22
N ALA A 202 -4.52 26.86 -9.86
CA ALA A 202 -4.42 26.24 -11.18
C ALA A 202 -3.65 24.92 -11.10
N LEU A 203 -4.25 23.86 -11.65
CA LEU A 203 -3.61 22.56 -11.81
C LEU A 203 -3.38 22.32 -13.30
N VAL A 204 -2.11 22.11 -13.69
CA VAL A 204 -1.71 21.98 -15.09
C VAL A 204 -1.01 20.66 -15.32
N HIS A 205 -1.60 19.82 -16.15
CA HIS A 205 -1.02 18.56 -16.60
C HIS A 205 -0.44 18.74 -18.00
N PHE A 206 0.82 18.37 -18.22
CA PHE A 206 1.48 18.56 -19.51
C PHE A 206 1.52 17.30 -20.40
N HIS A 207 1.33 16.12 -19.81
CA HIS A 207 1.36 14.84 -20.52
C HIS A 207 0.30 13.87 -19.96
N PRO A 208 -0.42 13.09 -20.79
CA PRO A 208 -0.25 12.90 -22.25
C PRO A 208 -0.76 14.05 -23.13
N ARG A 209 -1.51 15.00 -22.56
CA ARG A 209 -1.97 16.22 -23.24
C ARG A 209 -1.90 17.39 -22.26
N LEU A 210 -1.75 18.60 -22.80
CA LEU A 210 -1.86 19.84 -22.02
C LEU A 210 -3.32 20.03 -21.57
N GLU A 211 -3.55 19.95 -20.27
CA GLU A 211 -4.84 20.22 -19.63
C GLU A 211 -4.63 21.18 -18.46
N GLN A 212 -5.38 22.27 -18.43
CA GLN A 212 -5.40 23.22 -17.32
C GLN A 212 -6.80 23.25 -16.70
N LYS A 213 -6.86 23.14 -15.37
CA LYS A 213 -8.06 23.42 -14.59
C LYS A 213 -7.78 24.51 -13.57
N VAL A 214 -8.66 25.49 -13.49
CA VAL A 214 -8.59 26.57 -12.51
C VAL A 214 -9.76 26.42 -11.56
N PHE A 215 -9.48 26.50 -10.27
CA PHE A 215 -10.46 26.35 -9.19
C PHE A 215 -10.57 27.67 -8.43
N ALA A 216 -11.79 28.13 -8.26
CA ALA A 216 -12.12 29.23 -7.38
C ALA A 216 -12.06 28.76 -5.91
N PRO A 217 -11.81 29.67 -4.95
CA PRO A 217 -11.71 29.31 -3.53
C PRO A 217 -12.96 28.60 -2.99
N GLN A 218 -14.15 28.90 -3.51
CA GLN A 218 -15.38 28.22 -3.09
C GLN A 218 -15.39 26.73 -3.46
N GLU A 219 -14.78 26.36 -4.59
CA GLU A 219 -14.71 24.97 -5.08
C GLU A 219 -13.73 24.13 -4.25
N LEU A 220 -12.78 24.77 -3.57
CA LEU A 220 -11.77 24.12 -2.75
C LEU A 220 -12.23 23.84 -1.31
N LYS A 221 -13.30 24.50 -0.83
CA LYS A 221 -13.79 24.36 0.55
C LYS A 221 -14.05 22.92 1.01
N PRO A 222 -14.70 22.04 0.20
CA PRO A 222 -14.92 20.65 0.62
C PRO A 222 -13.60 19.87 0.79
N LEU A 223 -12.60 20.21 -0.03
CA LEU A 223 -11.29 19.59 0.00
C LEU A 223 -10.42 20.13 1.14
N GLU A 224 -10.56 21.41 1.48
CA GLU A 224 -9.91 22.03 2.64
C GLU A 224 -10.27 21.30 3.94
N ALA A 225 -11.55 21.01 4.17
CA ALA A 225 -11.99 20.28 5.36
C ALA A 225 -11.39 18.87 5.43
N ARG A 226 -11.35 18.16 4.30
CA ARG A 226 -10.72 16.83 4.19
C ARG A 226 -9.21 16.89 4.42
N LEU A 227 -8.55 17.91 3.88
CA LEU A 227 -7.12 18.14 4.02
C LEU A 227 -6.75 18.46 5.46
N LYS A 228 -7.48 19.37 6.11
CA LYS A 228 -7.30 19.68 7.54
C LYS A 228 -7.52 18.44 8.39
N ALA A 229 -8.56 17.64 8.12
CA ALA A 229 -8.76 16.37 8.82
C ALA A 229 -7.62 15.37 8.61
N LEU A 230 -7.06 15.29 7.39
CA LEU A 230 -5.89 14.47 7.09
C LEU A 230 -4.64 14.96 7.83
N ILE A 231 -4.39 16.27 7.84
CA ILE A 231 -3.28 16.90 8.59
C ILE A 231 -3.45 16.65 10.09
N GLY A 232 -4.65 16.86 10.62
CA GLY A 232 -4.96 16.65 12.03
C GLY A 232 -4.75 15.20 12.48
N ARG A 233 -5.09 14.23 11.62
CA ARG A 233 -4.76 12.81 11.84
C ARG A 233 -3.26 12.55 11.74
N LEU A 234 -2.60 13.07 10.70
CA LEU A 234 -1.17 12.88 10.45
C LEU A 234 -0.30 13.47 11.58
N ALA A 235 -0.72 14.60 12.15
CA ALA A 235 -0.07 15.26 13.29
C ALA A 235 -0.54 14.72 14.65
N SER A 236 -1.52 13.81 14.68
CA SER A 236 -2.10 13.23 15.91
C SER A 236 -2.67 14.28 16.87
N VAL A 237 -3.38 15.28 16.34
CA VAL A 237 -3.91 16.41 17.13
C VAL A 237 -5.43 16.38 17.30
N LEU A 238 -6.20 15.39 16.85
CA LEU A 238 -7.67 15.38 16.97
C LEU A 238 -8.16 14.79 18.32
N PRO A 239 -9.26 15.28 18.94
CA PRO A 239 -9.73 14.76 20.23
C PRO A 239 -10.49 13.45 20.00
N GLY A 240 -10.14 12.39 20.72
CA GLY A 240 -10.59 11.03 20.40
C GLY A 240 -9.76 10.35 19.29
N SER A 241 -8.73 11.03 18.77
CA SER A 241 -7.62 10.37 18.08
C SER A 241 -6.65 9.80 19.11
N ASP A 242 -7.11 8.81 19.88
CA ASP A 242 -6.22 7.72 20.35
C ASP A 242 -5.80 6.82 19.17
N THR A 243 -6.02 7.26 17.93
CA THR A 243 -5.29 6.84 16.74
C THR A 243 -3.96 7.59 16.70
N HIS A 244 -3.10 7.33 17.68
CA HIS A 244 -1.75 7.03 17.28
C HIS A 244 -1.85 5.96 16.17
N PRO A 245 -1.28 6.10 14.95
CA PRO A 245 -0.37 5.04 14.56
C PRO A 245 0.65 5.07 15.68
N ARG A 246 0.54 4.15 16.65
CA ARG A 246 1.62 4.04 17.62
C ARG A 246 2.83 3.84 16.71
N PRO A 247 3.89 4.68 16.75
CA PRO A 247 5.10 4.33 16.03
C PRO A 247 5.36 2.90 16.46
N ALA A 248 5.18 1.98 15.51
CA ALA A 248 4.72 0.64 15.80
C ALA A 248 5.49 0.14 17.01
N ALA A 249 4.77 -0.01 18.15
CA ALA A 249 5.32 0.24 19.49
C ALA A 249 6.76 -0.23 19.52
N ALA A 250 7.72 0.71 19.50
CA ALA A 250 9.12 0.37 19.21
C ALA A 250 9.44 -0.90 20.01
N PRO A 251 9.87 -1.99 19.33
CA PRO A 251 9.83 -3.33 19.91
C PRO A 251 10.40 -3.25 21.31
N PRO A 252 9.67 -3.76 22.32
CA PRO A 252 9.95 -3.44 23.71
C PRO A 252 11.42 -3.68 23.99
N PRO A 253 12.09 -2.79 24.75
CA PRO A 253 13.53 -2.87 24.93
C PRO A 253 13.90 -4.26 25.45
N PRO A 254 15.01 -4.83 24.96
CA PRO A 254 15.40 -6.18 25.31
C PRO A 254 15.60 -6.28 26.82
N LYS A 255 14.88 -7.21 27.46
CA LYS A 255 15.06 -7.51 28.89
C LYS A 255 16.43 -8.19 29.10
N PRO A 256 17.06 -8.07 30.27
CA PRO A 256 18.33 -8.74 30.58
C PRO A 256 18.30 -10.25 30.30
N VAL A 257 17.17 -10.90 30.56
CA VAL A 257 16.95 -12.33 30.28
C VAL A 257 17.02 -12.67 28.79
N TYR A 258 16.62 -11.77 27.89
CA TYR A 258 16.71 -11.98 26.45
C TYR A 258 18.15 -11.84 25.94
N THR A 259 18.88 -10.88 26.51
CA THR A 259 20.30 -10.68 26.19
C THR A 259 21.14 -11.88 26.66
N ASP A 260 20.83 -12.42 27.84
CA ASP A 260 21.47 -13.63 28.36
C ASP A 260 21.19 -14.85 27.46
N LEU A 261 19.94 -15.02 27.01
CA LEU A 261 19.58 -16.06 26.05
C LEU A 261 20.41 -15.96 24.75
N GLY A 262 20.64 -14.74 24.25
CA GLY A 262 21.51 -14.51 23.09
C GLY A 262 22.94 -14.98 23.31
N ARG A 263 23.53 -14.71 24.49
CA ARG A 263 24.88 -15.19 24.82
C ARG A 263 24.94 -16.72 24.91
N ARG A 264 23.95 -17.34 25.55
CA ARG A 264 23.83 -18.80 25.63
C ARG A 264 23.69 -19.43 24.25
N LEU A 265 22.93 -18.80 23.35
CA LEU A 265 22.77 -19.22 21.96
C LEU A 265 24.10 -19.21 21.19
N VAL A 266 24.90 -18.15 21.33
CA VAL A 266 26.26 -18.09 20.76
C VAL A 266 27.16 -19.19 21.33
N ALA A 267 27.09 -19.45 22.64
CA ALA A 267 27.88 -20.50 23.29
C ALA A 267 27.54 -21.89 22.70
N VAL A 268 26.27 -22.21 22.53
CA VAL A 268 25.84 -23.48 21.91
C VAL A 268 26.37 -23.58 20.48
N PHE A 269 26.23 -22.56 19.63
CA PHE A 269 26.76 -22.62 18.27
C PHE A 269 28.28 -22.84 18.22
N ARG A 270 29.02 -22.28 19.18
CA ARG A 270 30.46 -22.52 19.33
C ARG A 270 30.77 -23.96 19.73
N GLU A 271 30.04 -24.54 20.67
CA GLU A 271 30.21 -25.94 21.11
C GLU A 271 30.03 -26.95 19.96
N TYR A 272 29.13 -26.65 19.02
CA TYR A 272 28.85 -27.51 17.86
C TYR A 272 29.65 -27.15 16.61
N ASN A 273 30.81 -26.49 16.76
CA ASN A 273 31.72 -26.13 15.66
C ASN A 273 31.07 -25.30 14.54
N SER A 274 30.04 -24.52 14.85
CA SER A 274 29.40 -23.58 13.90
C SER A 274 29.30 -22.18 14.52
N PRO A 275 30.43 -21.56 14.93
CA PRO A 275 30.41 -20.30 15.67
C PRO A 275 29.72 -19.18 14.88
N VAL A 276 28.91 -18.41 15.61
CA VAL A 276 28.22 -17.21 15.12
C VAL A 276 28.45 -16.06 16.07
N GLU A 277 28.34 -14.83 15.58
CA GLU A 277 28.38 -13.60 16.37
C GLU A 277 27.01 -12.91 16.32
N LEU A 278 26.60 -12.26 17.41
CA LEU A 278 25.40 -11.43 17.43
C LEU A 278 25.70 -10.07 16.80
N LEU A 279 24.80 -9.60 15.94
CA LEU A 279 24.93 -8.32 15.23
C LEU A 279 24.21 -7.16 15.95
N GLY A 280 23.95 -7.31 17.25
CA GLY A 280 23.25 -6.33 18.08
C GLY A 280 22.33 -7.00 19.10
N ASP A 281 21.48 -6.18 19.71
CA ASP A 281 20.45 -6.65 20.64
C ASP A 281 19.35 -7.46 19.93
N PRO A 282 18.67 -8.38 20.64
CA PRO A 282 17.53 -9.09 20.07
C PRO A 282 16.38 -8.14 19.76
N ILE A 283 15.77 -8.34 18.61
CA ILE A 283 14.51 -7.68 18.25
C ILE A 283 13.39 -8.43 18.96
N VAL A 284 12.61 -7.71 19.78
CA VAL A 284 11.56 -8.31 20.61
C VAL A 284 10.22 -8.25 19.87
N GLY A 285 9.75 -9.40 19.38
CA GLY A 285 8.42 -9.54 18.83
C GLY A 285 7.37 -9.96 19.88
N PRO A 286 6.09 -10.04 19.48
CA PRO A 286 5.00 -10.48 20.37
C PRO A 286 5.18 -11.93 20.87
N SER A 287 5.55 -12.85 19.97
CA SER A 287 5.67 -14.29 20.27
C SER A 287 7.09 -14.83 20.25
N PHE A 288 8.02 -14.13 19.59
CA PHE A 288 9.39 -14.58 19.41
C PHE A 288 10.40 -13.43 19.50
N LEU A 289 11.63 -13.78 19.84
CA LEU A 289 12.80 -12.93 19.84
C LEU A 289 13.60 -13.24 18.58
N ARG A 290 14.00 -12.22 17.82
CA ARG A 290 14.87 -12.38 16.66
C ARG A 290 16.29 -11.96 17.02
N PHE A 291 17.22 -12.90 16.90
CA PHE A 291 18.65 -12.65 17.08
C PHE A 291 19.33 -12.57 15.70
N PRO A 292 19.73 -11.37 15.24
CA PRO A 292 20.52 -11.25 14.02
C PRO A 292 21.92 -11.81 14.28
N VAL A 293 22.35 -12.77 13.46
CA VAL A 293 23.63 -13.48 13.63
C VAL A 293 24.48 -13.43 12.37
N GLN A 294 25.79 -13.40 12.57
CA GLN A 294 26.79 -13.51 11.53
C GLN A 294 27.58 -14.81 11.73
N PRO A 295 27.50 -15.79 10.81
CA PRO A 295 28.37 -16.95 10.84
C PRO A 295 29.84 -16.53 10.69
N ALA A 296 30.73 -17.17 11.46
CA ALA A 296 32.16 -16.94 11.34
C ALA A 296 32.67 -17.36 9.95
N ARG A 297 33.84 -16.84 9.56
CA ARG A 297 34.45 -17.13 8.26
C ARG A 297 34.62 -18.64 8.06
N GLY A 298 34.09 -19.17 6.95
CA GLY A 298 34.13 -20.60 6.62
C GLY A 298 32.97 -21.44 7.17
N VAL A 299 32.13 -20.89 8.05
CA VAL A 299 30.90 -21.54 8.54
C VAL A 299 29.81 -21.35 7.49
N ARG A 300 29.29 -22.45 6.95
CA ARG A 300 28.17 -22.42 5.99
C ARG A 300 26.86 -22.13 6.72
N PRO A 301 25.99 -21.24 6.22
CA PRO A 301 24.68 -20.96 6.83
C PRO A 301 23.83 -22.23 7.05
N GLU A 302 23.92 -23.21 6.16
CA GLU A 302 23.22 -24.50 6.28
C GLU A 302 23.67 -25.29 7.51
N SER A 303 24.93 -25.18 7.92
CA SER A 303 25.45 -25.82 9.14
C SER A 303 24.77 -25.25 10.37
N VAL A 304 24.61 -23.92 10.44
CA VAL A 304 23.91 -23.24 11.53
C VAL A 304 22.44 -23.65 11.57
N ARG A 305 21.76 -23.69 10.41
CA ARG A 305 20.33 -24.08 10.31
C ARG A 305 20.07 -25.51 10.78
N LYS A 306 20.99 -26.44 10.49
CA LYS A 306 20.86 -27.85 10.92
C LYS A 306 20.93 -28.03 12.44
N LEU A 307 21.46 -27.06 13.18
CA LEU A 307 21.60 -27.12 14.63
C LEU A 307 20.36 -26.70 15.41
N ALA A 308 19.25 -26.35 14.75
CA ALA A 308 18.02 -25.93 15.46
C ALA A 308 17.59 -26.92 16.56
N GLY A 309 17.57 -28.22 16.28
CA GLY A 309 17.23 -29.24 17.28
C GLY A 309 18.25 -29.34 18.44
N ALA A 310 19.54 -29.17 18.16
CA ALA A 310 20.57 -29.17 19.20
C ALA A 310 20.44 -27.93 20.11
N VAL A 311 20.18 -26.75 19.52
CA VAL A 311 19.92 -25.52 20.25
C VAL A 311 18.68 -25.64 21.13
N GLN A 312 17.61 -26.26 20.61
CA GLN A 312 16.40 -26.52 21.38
C GLN A 312 16.70 -27.29 22.67
N VAL A 313 17.41 -28.42 22.56
CA VAL A 313 17.73 -29.29 23.70
C VAL A 313 18.67 -28.59 24.67
N ARG A 314 19.74 -27.96 24.16
CA ARG A 314 20.77 -27.32 25.02
C ARG A 314 20.26 -26.09 25.76
N LEU A 315 19.33 -25.36 25.17
CA LEU A 315 18.75 -24.16 25.80
C LEU A 315 17.40 -24.43 26.46
N GLU A 316 16.92 -25.67 26.45
CA GLU A 316 15.63 -26.09 27.02
C GLU A 316 14.45 -25.30 26.43
N LEU A 317 14.47 -25.06 25.11
CA LEU A 317 13.44 -24.30 24.42
C LEU A 317 12.18 -25.13 24.21
N GLN A 318 11.02 -24.49 24.33
CA GLN A 318 9.71 -25.11 24.06
C GLN A 318 9.55 -25.64 22.63
N ALA A 319 10.23 -25.00 21.66
CA ALA A 319 10.20 -25.34 20.25
C ALA A 319 11.59 -25.10 19.63
N PRO A 320 11.93 -25.79 18.53
CA PRO A 320 13.17 -25.50 17.82
C PRO A 320 13.19 -24.04 17.36
N PRO A 321 14.34 -23.35 17.44
CA PRO A 321 14.46 -22.00 16.93
C PRO A 321 14.35 -22.01 15.41
N PHE A 322 13.66 -21.01 14.87
CA PHE A 322 13.51 -20.88 13.43
C PHE A 322 14.68 -20.09 12.85
N ILE A 323 15.60 -20.81 12.21
CA ILE A 323 16.83 -20.25 11.65
C ILE A 323 16.63 -19.99 10.16
N HIS A 324 16.55 -18.71 9.78
CA HIS A 324 16.32 -18.31 8.40
C HIS A 324 17.10 -17.08 7.98
N THR A 325 17.04 -16.75 6.69
CA THR A 325 17.64 -15.54 6.16
C THR A 325 16.54 -14.50 6.09
N ALA A 326 16.76 -13.34 6.71
CA ALA A 326 15.90 -12.18 6.61
C ALA A 326 16.72 -11.06 5.94
N GLY A 327 16.31 -10.65 4.72
CA GLY A 327 17.11 -9.77 3.88
C GLY A 327 18.47 -10.39 3.53
N SER A 328 19.57 -9.73 3.89
CA SER A 328 20.94 -10.22 3.68
C SER A 328 21.56 -10.90 4.90
N ARG A 329 20.80 -11.09 5.98
CA ARG A 329 21.32 -11.57 7.28
C ARG A 329 20.71 -12.90 7.68
N LEU A 330 21.52 -13.73 8.34
CA LEU A 330 21.01 -14.92 9.02
C LEU A 330 20.42 -14.47 10.37
N VAL A 331 19.25 -15.01 10.71
CA VAL A 331 18.55 -14.70 11.94
C VAL A 331 18.14 -15.98 12.64
N VAL A 332 18.17 -15.97 13.97
CA VAL A 332 17.69 -17.06 14.82
C VAL A 332 16.50 -16.55 15.60
N ASP A 333 15.31 -17.03 15.27
CA ASP A 333 14.09 -16.67 15.98
C ASP A 333 13.80 -17.69 17.08
N VAL A 334 13.71 -17.23 18.32
CA VAL A 334 13.47 -18.07 19.50
C VAL A 334 12.14 -17.69 20.13
N ALA A 335 11.39 -18.70 20.58
CA ALA A 335 10.24 -18.53 21.46
C ALA A 335 10.49 -17.48 22.55
N ARG A 336 9.65 -16.44 22.60
CA ARG A 336 9.65 -15.52 23.73
C ARG A 336 9.07 -16.25 24.96
N PRO A 337 9.65 -16.13 26.17
CA PRO A 337 9.11 -16.77 27.37
C PRO A 337 7.77 -16.18 27.83
N ASP A 338 7.62 -14.87 27.70
CA ASP A 338 6.45 -14.06 28.06
C ASP A 338 5.67 -13.66 26.81
N ARG A 339 5.16 -14.65 26.07
CA ARG A 339 4.37 -14.40 24.85
C ARG A 339 3.03 -13.81 25.21
N GLU A 340 2.59 -12.85 24.41
CA GLU A 340 1.27 -12.25 24.54
C GLU A 340 0.53 -12.34 23.19
N PRO A 341 -0.79 -12.60 23.19
CA PRO A 341 -1.56 -12.55 21.97
C PRO A 341 -1.59 -11.12 21.44
N VAL A 342 -1.46 -10.96 20.12
CA VAL A 342 -1.67 -9.66 19.47
C VAL A 342 -3.17 -9.45 19.31
N LEU A 343 -3.75 -8.57 20.11
CA LEU A 343 -5.18 -8.28 20.05
C LEU A 343 -5.52 -7.54 18.76
N PHE A 344 -6.61 -7.92 18.10
CA PHE A 344 -7.10 -7.23 16.91
C PHE A 344 -7.33 -5.73 17.17
N ALA A 345 -7.91 -5.40 18.33
CA ALA A 345 -8.09 -4.03 18.78
C ALA A 345 -6.81 -3.16 18.75
N SER A 346 -5.63 -3.76 18.96
CA SER A 346 -4.35 -3.05 19.02
C SER A 346 -3.83 -2.55 17.67
N VAL A 347 -4.46 -2.95 16.57
CA VAL A 347 -4.08 -2.57 15.21
C VAL A 347 -5.24 -2.04 14.37
N ARG A 348 -6.38 -1.75 15.00
CA ARG A 348 -7.55 -1.20 14.31
C ARG A 348 -7.25 0.15 13.65
N ASP A 349 -6.40 0.95 14.28
CA ASP A 349 -5.86 2.22 13.80
C ASP A 349 -5.00 2.07 12.53
N GLN A 350 -4.42 0.88 12.30
CA GLN A 350 -3.63 0.56 11.12
C GLN A 350 -4.48 0.06 9.95
N LEU A 351 -5.79 -0.18 10.15
CA LEU A 351 -6.69 -0.56 9.07
C LEU A 351 -6.94 0.64 8.14
N PRO A 352 -7.03 0.42 6.82
CA PRO A 352 -7.34 1.49 5.88
C PRO A 352 -8.74 2.06 6.14
N THR A 353 -8.91 3.35 5.87
CA THR A 353 -10.24 3.96 5.90
C THR A 353 -11.09 3.39 4.76
N ALA A 354 -12.35 3.03 5.07
CA ALA A 354 -13.28 2.51 4.08
C ALA A 354 -13.57 3.56 2.99
N ASP A 355 -13.40 3.19 1.72
CA ASP A 355 -13.93 3.98 0.62
C ASP A 355 -15.45 3.71 0.53
N PRO A 356 -16.30 4.74 0.54
CA PRO A 356 -17.77 4.56 0.58
C PRO A 356 -18.35 3.98 -0.72
N ILE A 357 -17.57 3.93 -1.80
CA ILE A 357 -17.98 3.44 -3.12
C ILE A 357 -17.29 2.11 -3.45
N LEU A 358 -15.98 2.05 -3.29
CA LEU A 358 -15.16 0.90 -3.68
C LEU A 358 -14.95 -0.09 -2.52
N GLY A 359 -15.21 0.34 -1.29
CA GLY A 359 -14.81 -0.38 -0.09
C GLY A 359 -13.29 -0.53 0.00
N CYS A 360 -12.85 -1.60 0.64
CA CYS A 360 -11.45 -1.94 0.80
C CYS A 360 -11.18 -3.36 0.29
N SER A 361 -10.21 -3.52 -0.61
CA SER A 361 -9.74 -4.82 -1.09
C SER A 361 -8.70 -5.46 -0.17
N LYS A 362 -8.20 -4.74 0.84
CA LYS A 362 -7.10 -5.19 1.70
C LYS A 362 -7.62 -5.93 2.91
N LEU A 363 -7.02 -7.08 3.19
CA LEU A 363 -7.32 -7.91 4.35
C LEU A 363 -6.10 -8.01 5.28
N PRO A 364 -6.28 -8.05 6.61
CA PRO A 364 -5.16 -8.17 7.54
C PRO A 364 -4.61 -9.58 7.57
N VAL A 365 -3.28 -9.68 7.50
CA VAL A 365 -2.54 -10.95 7.56
C VAL A 365 -1.88 -11.13 8.93
N GLY A 366 -1.21 -10.11 9.46
CA GLY A 366 -0.56 -10.20 10.78
C GLY A 366 0.45 -9.09 11.02
N LEU A 367 0.99 -8.99 12.23
CA LEU A 367 2.04 -8.02 12.58
C LEU A 367 3.43 -8.54 12.23
N ASP A 368 4.26 -7.65 11.71
CA ASP A 368 5.71 -7.87 11.68
C ASP A 368 6.37 -7.55 13.03
N LEU A 369 7.70 -7.72 13.10
CA LEU A 369 8.47 -7.50 14.32
C LEU A 369 8.61 -6.03 14.68
N GLU A 370 8.46 -5.16 13.69
CA GLU A 370 8.43 -3.73 13.89
C GLU A 370 7.07 -3.28 14.41
N GLY A 371 6.05 -4.15 14.42
CA GLY A 371 4.70 -3.90 14.90
C GLY A 371 3.74 -3.34 13.84
N ASN A 372 4.14 -3.40 12.57
CA ASN A 372 3.31 -2.96 11.46
C ASN A 372 2.38 -4.09 11.03
N LEU A 373 1.11 -3.75 10.84
CA LEU A 373 0.11 -4.64 10.27
C LEU A 373 0.40 -4.85 8.79
N ARG A 374 0.73 -6.09 8.43
CA ARG A 374 0.81 -6.54 7.04
C ARG A 374 -0.58 -6.90 6.54
N MET A 375 -0.91 -6.34 5.38
CA MET A 375 -2.16 -6.54 4.69
C MET A 375 -1.90 -7.19 3.33
N ALA A 376 -2.77 -8.09 2.89
CA ALA A 376 -2.80 -8.60 1.52
C ALA A 376 -3.85 -7.83 0.73
N ASP A 377 -3.55 -7.43 -0.51
CA ASP A 377 -4.48 -6.66 -1.35
C ASP A 377 -5.14 -7.55 -2.40
N LEU A 378 -6.42 -7.89 -2.22
CA LEU A 378 -7.14 -8.76 -3.14
C LEU A 378 -7.21 -8.20 -4.58
N ALA A 379 -7.00 -6.90 -4.79
CA ALA A 379 -6.93 -6.31 -6.12
C ALA A 379 -5.56 -6.53 -6.81
N ASP A 380 -4.50 -6.87 -6.06
CA ASP A 380 -3.19 -7.21 -6.61
C ASP A 380 -3.17 -8.64 -7.16
N SER A 381 -2.50 -8.83 -8.29
CA SER A 381 -2.20 -10.16 -8.84
C SER A 381 -1.49 -11.10 -7.88
N ALA A 382 -0.65 -10.60 -6.98
CA ALA A 382 0.11 -11.44 -6.04
C ALA A 382 -0.76 -11.99 -4.90
N ASP A 383 -1.86 -11.30 -4.60
CA ASP A 383 -2.69 -11.50 -3.42
C ASP A 383 -4.16 -11.81 -3.75
N CYS A 384 -4.53 -11.87 -5.03
CA CYS A 384 -5.92 -11.93 -5.45
C CYS A 384 -6.68 -13.18 -4.99
N HIS A 385 -5.96 -14.25 -4.65
CA HIS A 385 -6.47 -15.47 -4.03
C HIS A 385 -5.44 -16.01 -3.03
N LEU A 386 -5.90 -16.52 -1.89
CA LEU A 386 -5.06 -17.00 -0.79
C LEU A 386 -5.31 -18.49 -0.52
N LEU A 387 -4.23 -19.25 -0.33
CA LEU A 387 -4.27 -20.59 0.27
C LEU A 387 -3.72 -20.53 1.68
N VAL A 388 -4.51 -20.96 2.65
CA VAL A 388 -4.16 -20.96 4.06
C VAL A 388 -3.97 -22.40 4.51
N ALA A 389 -2.88 -22.73 5.18
CA ALA A 389 -2.74 -24.05 5.80
C ALA A 389 -2.22 -23.96 7.23
N GLY A 390 -2.70 -24.87 8.08
CA GLY A 390 -2.25 -24.96 9.46
C GLY A 390 -2.95 -26.08 10.21
N ALA A 391 -2.18 -26.84 10.99
CA ALA A 391 -2.69 -27.94 11.79
C ALA A 391 -3.66 -27.47 12.88
N THR A 392 -4.40 -28.38 13.50
CA THR A 392 -5.25 -28.08 14.66
C THR A 392 -4.46 -27.36 15.76
N GLY A 393 -5.02 -26.28 16.31
CA GLY A 393 -4.36 -25.44 17.32
C GLY A 393 -3.24 -24.53 16.78
N SER A 394 -3.05 -24.44 15.46
CA SER A 394 -2.11 -23.48 14.85
C SER A 394 -2.62 -22.03 14.90
N GLY A 395 -3.94 -21.83 15.02
CA GLY A 395 -4.59 -20.53 14.95
C GLY A 395 -5.34 -20.24 13.64
N LYS A 396 -5.41 -21.21 12.71
CA LYS A 396 -6.04 -21.05 11.37
C LYS A 396 -7.45 -20.44 11.44
N SER A 397 -8.34 -21.00 12.25
CA SER A 397 -9.74 -20.51 12.34
C SER A 397 -9.84 -19.11 12.95
N GLU A 398 -9.00 -18.80 13.95
CA GLU A 398 -8.93 -17.44 14.52
C GLU A 398 -8.35 -16.44 13.51
N TRP A 399 -7.36 -16.85 12.72
CA TRP A 399 -6.81 -16.04 11.65
C TRP A 399 -7.87 -15.71 10.58
N LEU A 400 -8.65 -16.70 10.13
CA LEU A 400 -9.75 -16.47 9.17
C LEU A 400 -10.78 -15.48 9.73
N ARG A 401 -11.13 -15.59 11.01
CA ARG A 401 -12.06 -14.66 11.68
C ARG A 401 -11.49 -13.25 11.78
N ALA A 402 -10.22 -13.11 12.17
CA ALA A 402 -9.57 -11.81 12.24
C ALA A 402 -9.46 -11.14 10.86
N MET A 403 -9.15 -11.93 9.83
CA MET A 403 -9.13 -11.49 8.44
C MET A 403 -10.51 -10.98 7.99
N ILE A 404 -11.58 -11.74 8.26
CA ILE A 404 -12.96 -11.32 7.98
C ILE A 404 -13.31 -10.05 8.76
N ALA A 405 -12.96 -9.95 10.04
CA ALA A 405 -13.21 -8.75 10.83
C ALA A 405 -12.58 -7.49 10.23
N GLY A 406 -11.35 -7.60 9.70
CA GLY A 406 -10.71 -6.50 8.98
C GLY A 406 -11.46 -6.10 7.72
N LEU A 407 -11.97 -7.06 6.95
CA LEU A 407 -12.80 -6.79 5.79
C LEU A 407 -14.11 -6.09 6.18
N LEU A 408 -14.82 -6.58 7.19
CA LEU A 408 -16.09 -5.99 7.65
C LEU A 408 -15.93 -4.56 8.17
N LEU A 409 -14.86 -4.28 8.92
CA LEU A 409 -14.61 -2.93 9.46
C LEU A 409 -14.19 -1.91 8.39
N THR A 410 -13.82 -2.36 7.20
CA THR A 410 -13.32 -1.50 6.12
C THR A 410 -14.22 -1.50 4.88
N ASN A 411 -15.43 -2.08 5.00
CA ASN A 411 -16.40 -2.22 3.92
C ASN A 411 -17.83 -2.07 4.44
N THR A 412 -18.79 -1.93 3.53
CA THR A 412 -20.22 -2.07 3.79
C THR A 412 -20.79 -3.28 3.04
N PRO A 413 -22.02 -3.75 3.33
CA PRO A 413 -22.64 -4.85 2.58
C PRO A 413 -22.80 -4.58 1.07
N GLU A 414 -22.82 -3.31 0.68
CA GLU A 414 -22.89 -2.87 -0.72
C GLU A 414 -21.53 -2.93 -1.43
N THR A 415 -20.43 -2.81 -0.70
CA THR A 415 -19.07 -2.86 -1.25
C THR A 415 -18.42 -4.24 -1.12
N LEU A 416 -18.89 -5.07 -0.18
CA LEU A 416 -18.37 -6.40 0.11
C LEU A 416 -19.48 -7.41 0.38
N GLN A 417 -19.36 -8.57 -0.24
CA GLN A 417 -20.13 -9.76 0.09
C GLN A 417 -19.20 -10.97 0.33
N LEU A 418 -19.58 -11.81 1.28
CA LEU A 418 -18.83 -12.97 1.74
C LEU A 418 -19.61 -14.24 1.41
N LEU A 419 -18.95 -15.19 0.76
CA LEU A 419 -19.46 -16.54 0.59
C LEU A 419 -18.69 -17.45 1.53
N LEU A 420 -19.32 -17.88 2.62
CA LEU A 420 -18.66 -18.66 3.67
C LEU A 420 -19.02 -20.13 3.52
N VAL A 421 -18.01 -20.98 3.38
CA VAL A 421 -18.15 -22.44 3.30
C VAL A 421 -17.54 -23.05 4.56
N ASP A 422 -18.38 -23.66 5.40
CA ASP A 422 -17.99 -24.17 6.73
C ASP A 422 -18.35 -25.66 6.89
N PRO A 423 -17.52 -26.59 6.35
CA PRO A 423 -17.78 -28.03 6.46
C PRO A 423 -17.89 -28.53 7.91
N LYS A 424 -17.34 -27.79 8.88
CA LYS A 424 -17.26 -28.19 10.28
C LYS A 424 -18.26 -27.46 11.18
N ARG A 425 -19.09 -26.57 10.62
CA ARG A 425 -20.15 -25.82 11.31
C ARG A 425 -19.68 -25.12 12.60
N ASN A 426 -18.45 -24.64 12.63
CA ASN A 426 -17.86 -24.11 13.86
C ASN A 426 -17.02 -22.85 13.67
N ALA A 427 -16.74 -22.46 12.43
CA ALA A 427 -15.84 -21.37 12.11
C ALA A 427 -16.58 -20.04 12.02
N PHE A 428 -17.74 -20.05 11.36
CA PHE A 428 -18.41 -18.82 10.92
C PHE A 428 -19.82 -18.61 11.49
N ASN A 429 -20.30 -19.45 12.41
CA ASN A 429 -21.67 -19.35 12.97
C ASN A 429 -22.04 -17.96 13.50
N ASP A 430 -21.08 -17.20 14.02
CA ASP A 430 -21.27 -15.84 14.51
C ASP A 430 -21.68 -14.84 13.40
N LEU A 431 -21.53 -15.21 12.11
CA LEU A 431 -21.92 -14.43 10.93
C LEU A 431 -23.26 -14.89 10.30
N ALA A 432 -23.94 -15.86 10.91
CA ALA A 432 -25.21 -16.35 10.39
C ALA A 432 -26.24 -15.22 10.28
N GLY A 433 -26.85 -15.06 9.10
CA GLY A 433 -27.80 -13.99 8.81
C GLY A 433 -27.19 -12.60 8.59
N SER A 434 -25.85 -12.47 8.61
CA SER A 434 -25.15 -11.21 8.36
C SER A 434 -25.54 -10.61 6.99
N PRO A 435 -25.69 -9.27 6.89
CA PRO A 435 -25.94 -8.59 5.62
C PRO A 435 -24.81 -8.74 4.62
N TYR A 436 -23.61 -9.07 5.09
CA TYR A 436 -22.46 -9.31 4.23
C TYR A 436 -22.52 -10.67 3.53
N LEU A 437 -23.40 -11.60 3.90
CA LEU A 437 -23.44 -12.91 3.23
C LEU A 437 -23.96 -12.79 1.79
N TRP A 438 -23.24 -13.40 0.85
CA TRP A 438 -23.58 -13.42 -0.56
C TRP A 438 -24.81 -14.31 -0.85
N GLY A 439 -25.56 -13.99 -1.90
CA GLY A 439 -26.69 -14.80 -2.36
C GLY A 439 -27.87 -14.81 -1.40
N ASP A 440 -28.27 -16.00 -0.95
CA ASP A 440 -29.39 -16.26 -0.05
C ASP A 440 -29.10 -15.92 1.42
N ARG A 441 -27.93 -15.32 1.68
CA ARG A 441 -27.49 -14.84 3.01
C ARG A 441 -27.33 -15.96 4.03
N THR A 442 -26.89 -17.13 3.57
CA THR A 442 -26.63 -18.31 4.39
C THR A 442 -25.15 -18.68 4.37
N ILE A 443 -24.72 -19.38 5.41
CA ILE A 443 -23.42 -20.06 5.43
C ILE A 443 -23.62 -21.39 4.72
N VAL A 444 -22.70 -21.73 3.83
CA VAL A 444 -22.81 -22.96 3.06
C VAL A 444 -22.20 -24.14 3.81
N TYR A 445 -23.03 -25.16 4.01
CA TYR A 445 -22.64 -26.44 4.58
C TYR A 445 -22.61 -27.48 3.45
N PRO A 446 -21.45 -28.09 3.14
CA PRO A 446 -21.30 -29.05 2.04
C PRO A 446 -22.15 -30.32 2.13
N ASP A 447 -22.64 -30.66 3.33
CA ASP A 447 -23.58 -31.75 3.56
C ASP A 447 -25.03 -31.38 3.21
N GLU A 448 -25.33 -30.08 3.09
CA GLU A 448 -26.65 -29.55 2.68
C GLU A 448 -26.66 -29.06 1.23
N VAL A 449 -25.53 -28.54 0.74
CA VAL A 449 -25.39 -27.94 -0.59
C VAL A 449 -24.21 -28.56 -1.32
N ASN A 450 -24.41 -28.98 -2.57
CA ASN A 450 -23.33 -29.51 -3.39
C ASN A 450 -22.26 -28.42 -3.65
N PRO A 451 -21.01 -28.60 -3.22
CA PRO A 451 -19.93 -27.65 -3.44
C PRO A 451 -19.72 -27.24 -4.89
N LEU A 452 -20.01 -28.12 -5.87
CA LEU A 452 -19.90 -27.78 -7.28
C LEU A 452 -20.86 -26.65 -7.68
N GLU A 453 -22.08 -26.66 -7.16
CA GLU A 453 -23.07 -25.63 -7.45
C GLU A 453 -22.60 -24.25 -6.93
N ILE A 454 -21.88 -24.23 -5.81
CA ILE A 454 -21.30 -23.02 -5.25
C ILE A 454 -20.27 -22.41 -6.21
N PHE A 455 -19.33 -23.23 -6.68
CA PHE A 455 -18.28 -22.77 -7.60
C PHE A 455 -18.84 -22.42 -8.98
N ASP A 456 -19.86 -23.13 -9.46
CA ASP A 456 -20.56 -22.80 -10.69
C ASP A 456 -21.24 -21.42 -10.58
N ARG A 457 -21.93 -21.13 -9.47
CA ARG A 457 -22.51 -19.80 -9.21
C ARG A 457 -21.46 -18.68 -9.20
N LEU A 458 -20.28 -18.91 -8.62
CA LEU A 458 -19.19 -17.94 -8.66
C LEU A 458 -18.67 -17.70 -10.08
N VAL A 459 -18.57 -18.75 -10.89
CA VAL A 459 -18.15 -18.65 -12.29
C VAL A 459 -19.20 -17.91 -13.11
N GLU A 460 -20.48 -18.20 -12.92
CA GLU A 460 -21.58 -17.52 -13.59
C GLU A 460 -21.63 -16.03 -13.26
N GLU A 461 -21.48 -15.67 -11.99
CA GLU A 461 -21.39 -14.28 -11.54
C GLU A 461 -20.19 -13.58 -12.16
N MET A 462 -19.02 -14.22 -12.19
CA MET A 462 -17.83 -13.69 -12.87
C MET A 462 -18.10 -13.40 -14.36
N GLU A 463 -18.69 -14.34 -15.11
CA GLU A 463 -19.01 -14.14 -16.53
C GLU A 463 -20.15 -13.12 -16.74
N SER A 464 -21.06 -12.98 -15.79
CA SER A 464 -22.07 -11.91 -15.77
C SER A 464 -21.43 -10.54 -15.64
N ARG A 465 -20.46 -10.39 -14.73
CA ARG A 465 -19.69 -9.14 -14.54
C ARG A 465 -18.89 -8.77 -15.78
N TYR A 466 -18.25 -9.73 -16.43
CA TYR A 466 -17.54 -9.47 -17.70
C TYR A 466 -18.47 -8.98 -18.81
N ARG A 467 -19.72 -9.49 -18.88
CA ARG A 467 -20.72 -8.96 -19.81
C ARG A 467 -21.12 -7.52 -19.47
N ALA A 468 -21.26 -7.19 -18.19
CA ALA A 468 -21.52 -5.84 -17.73
C ALA A 468 -20.34 -4.88 -18.04
N PHE A 469 -19.11 -5.35 -17.87
CA PHE A 469 -17.89 -4.60 -18.22
C PHE A 469 -17.85 -4.27 -19.71
N GLN A 470 -18.08 -5.27 -20.56
CA GLN A 470 -18.15 -5.09 -22.01
C GLN A 470 -19.23 -4.08 -22.42
N ALA A 471 -20.42 -4.16 -21.81
CA ALA A 471 -21.52 -3.24 -22.08
C ALA A 471 -21.20 -1.79 -21.66
N ALA A 472 -20.42 -1.62 -20.59
CA ALA A 472 -19.99 -0.31 -20.10
C ALA A 472 -18.67 0.19 -20.73
N GLY A 473 -17.99 -0.63 -21.55
CA GLY A 473 -16.71 -0.29 -22.18
C GLY A 473 -15.53 -0.20 -21.20
N VAL A 474 -15.57 -0.97 -20.12
CA VAL A 474 -14.55 -1.02 -19.06
C VAL A 474 -13.97 -2.44 -18.93
N ASP A 475 -12.85 -2.60 -18.23
CA ASP A 475 -12.15 -3.89 -18.11
C ASP A 475 -12.24 -4.53 -16.72
N HIS A 476 -12.54 -3.75 -15.68
CA HIS A 476 -12.52 -4.25 -14.31
C HIS A 476 -13.48 -3.52 -13.37
N LEU A 477 -13.72 -4.14 -12.20
CA LEU A 477 -14.72 -3.70 -11.22
C LEU A 477 -14.57 -2.23 -10.81
N VAL A 478 -13.34 -1.77 -10.60
CA VAL A 478 -13.06 -0.37 -10.18
C VAL A 478 -13.50 0.62 -11.25
N GLU A 479 -13.22 0.35 -12.53
CA GLU A 479 -13.68 1.19 -13.64
C GLU A 479 -15.20 1.14 -13.79
N LEU A 480 -15.82 -0.03 -13.59
CA LEU A 480 -17.29 -0.14 -13.58
C LEU A 480 -17.90 0.75 -12.48
N HIS A 481 -17.27 0.81 -11.29
CA HIS A 481 -17.72 1.69 -10.22
C HIS A 481 -17.55 3.17 -10.57
N GLN A 482 -16.48 3.54 -11.26
CA GLN A 482 -16.25 4.91 -11.75
C GLN A 482 -17.27 5.29 -12.83
N ALA A 483 -17.71 4.33 -13.65
CA ALA A 483 -18.78 4.49 -14.64
C ALA A 483 -20.19 4.51 -14.03
N GLY A 484 -20.33 4.46 -12.69
CA GLY A 484 -21.60 4.52 -11.98
C GLY A 484 -22.25 3.17 -11.69
N GLY A 485 -21.66 2.06 -12.16
CA GLY A 485 -22.07 0.73 -11.74
C GLY A 485 -21.80 0.49 -10.25
N ARG A 486 -22.56 -0.40 -9.62
CA ARG A 486 -22.38 -0.76 -8.22
C ARG A 486 -22.50 -2.27 -8.07
N LEU A 487 -21.38 -2.92 -7.80
CA LEU A 487 -21.28 -4.36 -7.57
C LEU A 487 -20.31 -4.62 -6.42
N PRO A 488 -20.69 -5.39 -5.39
CA PRO A 488 -19.79 -5.66 -4.28
C PRO A 488 -18.65 -6.57 -4.72
N ARG A 489 -17.50 -6.44 -4.07
CA ARG A 489 -16.45 -7.47 -4.11
C ARG A 489 -16.97 -8.73 -3.43
N ILE A 490 -16.77 -9.90 -4.04
CA ILE A 490 -17.14 -11.19 -3.45
C ILE A 490 -15.89 -11.88 -2.94
N VAL A 491 -15.85 -12.26 -1.67
CA VAL A 491 -14.77 -13.06 -1.09
C VAL A 491 -15.35 -14.40 -0.65
N CYS A 492 -14.98 -15.47 -1.35
CA CYS A 492 -15.32 -16.84 -0.96
C CYS A 492 -14.28 -17.35 0.03
N VAL A 493 -14.71 -17.65 1.25
CA VAL A 493 -13.87 -18.17 2.33
C VAL A 493 -14.29 -19.59 2.65
N CYS A 494 -13.40 -20.55 2.44
CA CYS A 494 -13.63 -21.95 2.75
C CYS A 494 -12.73 -22.38 3.91
N GLU A 495 -13.33 -22.85 5.02
CA GLU A 495 -12.55 -23.24 6.20
C GLU A 495 -11.74 -24.52 5.98
N GLU A 496 -12.30 -25.50 5.27
CA GLU A 496 -11.62 -26.75 4.93
C GLU A 496 -11.94 -27.15 3.48
N TYR A 497 -11.06 -26.76 2.58
CA TYR A 497 -11.21 -27.05 1.15
C TYR A 497 -11.16 -28.56 0.85
N ALA A 498 -10.37 -29.33 1.62
CA ALA A 498 -10.25 -30.77 1.43
C ALA A 498 -11.61 -31.48 1.55
N ASP A 499 -12.46 -30.99 2.44
CA ASP A 499 -13.79 -31.52 2.71
C ASP A 499 -14.79 -31.21 1.58
N LEU A 500 -14.41 -30.46 0.54
CA LEU A 500 -15.26 -30.22 -0.64
C LEU A 500 -14.99 -31.24 -1.76
N LEU A 501 -13.86 -31.94 -1.74
CA LEU A 501 -13.38 -32.73 -2.87
C LEU A 501 -14.20 -34.01 -3.13
N PHE A 502 -15.06 -34.42 -2.19
CA PHE A 502 -15.90 -35.61 -2.32
C PHE A 502 -16.92 -35.51 -3.46
N CYS A 503 -17.29 -34.29 -3.88
CA CYS A 503 -18.27 -34.05 -4.96
C CYS A 503 -17.69 -34.14 -6.38
N GLY A 504 -16.38 -34.33 -6.52
CA GLY A 504 -15.72 -34.37 -7.82
C GLY A 504 -14.53 -33.42 -7.85
N ARG A 505 -13.34 -33.96 -7.55
CA ARG A 505 -12.10 -33.17 -7.50
C ARG A 505 -11.81 -32.46 -8.82
N LYS A 506 -11.91 -33.18 -9.94
CA LYS A 506 -11.54 -32.65 -11.27
C LYS A 506 -12.44 -31.47 -11.63
N GLU A 507 -13.73 -31.60 -11.35
CA GLU A 507 -14.75 -30.62 -11.64
C GLU A 507 -14.51 -29.36 -10.78
N ILE A 508 -14.25 -29.50 -9.49
CA ILE A 508 -13.93 -28.38 -8.58
C ILE A 508 -12.63 -27.68 -9.01
N GLU A 509 -11.56 -28.44 -9.27
CA GLU A 509 -10.27 -27.89 -9.70
C GLU A 509 -10.40 -27.09 -11.00
N GLU A 510 -11.26 -27.52 -11.93
CA GLU A 510 -11.52 -26.80 -13.18
C GLU A 510 -12.21 -25.44 -12.93
N ARG A 511 -13.15 -25.35 -11.98
CA ARG A 511 -13.77 -24.07 -11.62
C ARG A 511 -12.76 -23.16 -10.92
N ILE A 512 -11.96 -23.70 -10.00
CA ILE A 512 -10.90 -22.94 -9.33
C ILE A 512 -9.88 -22.41 -10.33
N ARG A 513 -9.50 -23.22 -11.32
CA ARG A 513 -8.61 -22.78 -12.41
C ARG A 513 -9.23 -21.62 -13.18
N ARG A 514 -10.51 -21.73 -13.56
CA ARG A 514 -11.21 -20.66 -14.29
C ARG A 514 -11.34 -19.38 -13.46
N LEU A 515 -11.70 -19.51 -12.19
CA LEU A 515 -11.78 -18.39 -11.25
C LEU A 515 -10.41 -17.75 -11.05
N GLY A 516 -9.38 -18.52 -10.68
CA GLY A 516 -8.05 -17.97 -10.43
C GLY A 516 -7.40 -17.27 -11.64
N GLN A 517 -7.80 -17.62 -12.87
CA GLN A 517 -7.32 -16.96 -14.09
C GLN A 517 -8.03 -15.64 -14.42
N LYS A 518 -9.29 -15.47 -14.02
CA LYS A 518 -10.16 -14.36 -14.50
C LYS A 518 -10.84 -13.55 -13.38
N ALA A 519 -11.08 -14.14 -12.22
CA ALA A 519 -11.96 -13.59 -11.20
C ALA A 519 -11.47 -12.27 -10.56
N ARG A 520 -10.15 -12.03 -10.55
CA ARG A 520 -9.56 -10.80 -9.97
C ARG A 520 -10.18 -9.52 -10.54
N ALA A 521 -10.26 -9.39 -11.86
CA ALA A 521 -10.82 -8.20 -12.50
C ALA A 521 -12.33 -8.04 -12.25
N ALA A 522 -13.03 -9.17 -12.12
CA ALA A 522 -14.43 -9.23 -11.72
C ALA A 522 -14.66 -8.92 -10.21
N GLY A 523 -13.59 -8.80 -9.43
CA GLY A 523 -13.66 -8.58 -7.98
C GLY A 523 -14.23 -9.79 -7.22
N ILE A 524 -13.90 -11.00 -7.67
CA ILE A 524 -14.23 -12.25 -6.98
C ILE A 524 -12.93 -12.90 -6.53
N HIS A 525 -12.84 -13.22 -5.24
CA HIS A 525 -11.62 -13.68 -4.59
C HIS A 525 -11.85 -14.96 -3.82
N LEU A 526 -10.81 -15.78 -3.68
CA LEU A 526 -10.87 -17.08 -3.03
C LEU A 526 -9.88 -17.11 -1.88
N VAL A 527 -10.35 -17.46 -0.69
CA VAL A 527 -9.53 -17.79 0.47
C VAL A 527 -9.85 -19.22 0.84
N LEU A 528 -8.98 -20.14 0.44
CA LEU A 528 -9.16 -21.57 0.65
C LEU A 528 -8.24 -22.01 1.79
N ALA A 529 -8.81 -22.57 2.85
CA ALA A 529 -8.04 -23.03 3.99
C ALA A 529 -8.01 -24.56 4.07
N VAL A 530 -6.90 -25.13 4.55
CA VAL A 530 -6.74 -26.57 4.76
C VAL A 530 -6.04 -26.86 6.08
N GLN A 531 -6.44 -27.92 6.79
CA GLN A 531 -5.71 -28.30 8.01
C GLN A 531 -4.37 -28.97 7.70
N GLN A 532 -4.34 -29.84 6.69
CA GLN A 532 -3.15 -30.60 6.31
C GLN A 532 -2.90 -30.46 4.81
N PRO A 533 -1.84 -29.74 4.38
CA PRO A 533 -1.52 -29.62 2.98
C PRO A 533 -0.95 -30.95 2.46
N SER A 534 -1.71 -31.64 1.61
CA SER A 534 -1.28 -32.89 0.98
C SER A 534 -1.06 -32.72 -0.52
N ARG A 535 -0.29 -33.64 -1.13
CA ARG A 535 0.01 -33.62 -2.57
C ARG A 535 -1.28 -33.64 -3.40
N GLU A 536 -2.28 -34.29 -2.87
CA GLU A 536 -3.59 -34.44 -3.47
C GLU A 536 -4.43 -33.17 -3.42
N ILE A 537 -4.21 -32.32 -2.41
CA ILE A 537 -4.97 -31.10 -2.20
C ILE A 537 -4.29 -29.91 -2.88
N VAL A 538 -2.97 -29.74 -2.70
CA VAL A 538 -2.27 -28.48 -3.05
C VAL A 538 -1.80 -28.42 -4.51
N LYS A 539 -1.74 -29.54 -5.23
CA LYS A 539 -1.23 -29.56 -6.61
C LYS A 539 -2.23 -29.01 -7.64
N GLY A 540 -1.75 -28.77 -8.86
CA GLY A 540 -2.58 -28.45 -10.00
C GLY A 540 -3.15 -27.02 -9.92
N ALA A 541 -4.48 -26.92 -9.90
CA ALA A 541 -5.18 -25.63 -9.99
C ALA A 541 -4.84 -24.68 -8.83
N LEU A 542 -4.71 -25.19 -7.60
CA LEU A 542 -4.34 -24.38 -6.43
C LEU A 542 -2.90 -23.87 -6.51
N GLN A 543 -1.97 -24.68 -7.03
CA GLN A 543 -0.59 -24.26 -7.17
C GLN A 543 -0.43 -23.18 -8.24
N ALA A 544 -1.14 -23.32 -9.36
CA ALA A 544 -0.98 -22.45 -10.51
C ALA A 544 -1.77 -21.12 -10.43
N ASN A 545 -2.91 -21.09 -9.73
CA ASN A 545 -3.84 -19.95 -9.79
C ASN A 545 -4.17 -19.31 -8.45
N ILE A 546 -3.57 -19.79 -7.35
CA ILE A 546 -3.70 -19.17 -6.02
C ILE A 546 -2.29 -18.77 -5.55
N PRO A 547 -1.87 -17.51 -5.78
CA PRO A 547 -0.48 -17.09 -5.60
C PRO A 547 -0.10 -16.89 -4.14
N ALA A 548 -0.94 -16.22 -3.35
CA ALA A 548 -0.64 -15.92 -1.95
C ALA A 548 -0.84 -17.13 -1.04
N ARG A 549 0.07 -17.29 -0.07
CA ARG A 549 0.10 -18.40 0.88
C ARG A 549 0.23 -17.88 2.30
N VAL A 550 -0.60 -18.43 3.19
CA VAL A 550 -0.50 -18.23 4.64
C VAL A 550 -0.24 -19.59 5.27
N GLY A 551 1.00 -19.82 5.71
CA GLY A 551 1.40 -21.02 6.44
C GLY A 551 1.45 -20.77 7.93
N LEU A 552 0.42 -21.20 8.65
CA LEU A 552 0.52 -21.37 10.10
C LEU A 552 1.26 -22.68 10.41
N ARG A 553 1.44 -22.98 11.71
CA ARG A 553 2.13 -24.19 12.14
C ARG A 553 1.55 -25.46 11.49
N VAL A 554 2.39 -26.17 10.74
CA VAL A 554 2.10 -27.47 10.12
C VAL A 554 2.83 -28.61 10.85
N THR A 555 2.55 -29.86 10.51
CA THR A 555 3.10 -31.02 11.23
C THR A 555 4.44 -31.50 10.70
N SER A 556 4.78 -31.18 9.44
CA SER A 556 5.99 -31.69 8.81
C SER A 556 6.66 -30.72 7.85
N ARG A 557 7.97 -30.94 7.61
CA ARG A 557 8.76 -30.20 6.60
C ARG A 557 8.20 -30.35 5.20
N ILE A 558 7.59 -31.50 4.91
CA ILE A 558 7.02 -31.83 3.60
C ILE A 558 5.79 -30.94 3.36
N GLU A 559 4.92 -30.83 4.37
CA GLU A 559 3.76 -29.95 4.37
C GLU A 559 4.16 -28.48 4.17
N SER A 560 5.17 -28.00 4.90
CA SER A 560 5.69 -26.63 4.73
C SER A 560 6.19 -26.38 3.32
N LYS A 561 7.03 -27.29 2.79
CA LYS A 561 7.56 -27.17 1.42
C LYS A 561 6.47 -27.19 0.36
N MET A 562 5.41 -27.96 0.59
CA MET A 562 4.32 -28.05 -0.36
C MET A 562 3.48 -26.76 -0.42
N LEU A 563 3.33 -26.08 0.71
CA LEU A 563 2.59 -24.83 0.80
C LEU A 563 3.42 -23.60 0.36
N LEU A 564 4.65 -23.49 0.88
CA LEU A 564 5.47 -22.27 0.82
C LEU A 564 6.68 -22.38 -0.12
N ASP A 565 6.87 -23.53 -0.78
CA ASP A 565 8.08 -23.92 -1.51
C ASP A 565 9.35 -23.96 -0.64
N ARG A 566 9.20 -23.90 0.68
CA ARG A 566 10.30 -24.03 1.64
C ARG A 566 9.86 -24.58 2.99
N SER A 567 10.83 -25.10 3.73
CA SER A 567 10.66 -25.50 5.13
C SER A 567 10.61 -24.29 6.05
N GLY A 568 9.97 -24.47 7.21
CA GLY A 568 9.92 -23.49 8.29
C GLY A 568 8.59 -23.41 9.00
N ALA A 569 7.48 -23.71 8.32
CA ALA A 569 6.16 -23.65 8.93
C ALA A 569 5.99 -24.73 10.01
N GLU A 570 6.70 -25.85 9.92
CA GLU A 570 6.72 -26.90 10.93
C GLU A 570 7.36 -26.47 12.26
N ASP A 571 8.26 -25.49 12.21
CA ASP A 571 9.01 -24.97 13.36
C ASP A 571 8.35 -23.72 13.98
N LEU A 572 7.17 -23.32 13.47
CA LEU A 572 6.38 -22.23 14.04
C LEU A 572 5.83 -22.60 15.42
N LEU A 573 5.46 -21.57 16.17
CA LEU A 573 5.10 -21.66 17.58
C LEU A 573 3.62 -21.99 17.82
N GLY A 574 2.78 -21.97 16.78
CA GLY A 574 1.33 -22.06 16.89
C GLY A 574 0.70 -20.74 17.36
N ASN A 575 -0.58 -20.78 17.76
CA ASN A 575 -1.32 -19.61 18.26
C ASN A 575 -1.19 -18.35 17.38
N GLY A 576 -1.31 -18.51 16.06
CA GLY A 576 -1.28 -17.41 15.10
C GLY A 576 0.11 -17.06 14.57
N ASP A 577 1.19 -17.66 15.05
CA ASP A 577 2.52 -17.54 14.41
C ASP A 577 2.47 -18.15 13.00
N LEU A 578 2.84 -17.35 11.99
CA LEU A 578 2.62 -17.68 10.59
C LEU A 578 3.75 -17.19 9.68
N LEU A 579 3.84 -17.82 8.51
CA LEU A 579 4.62 -17.37 7.36
C LEU A 579 3.66 -16.92 6.26
N PHE A 580 3.80 -15.68 5.82
CA PHE A 580 3.06 -15.13 4.68
C PHE A 580 3.96 -15.04 3.46
N LYS A 581 3.47 -15.49 2.30
CA LYS A 581 4.19 -15.47 1.03
C LYS A 581 3.25 -14.99 -0.08
N ASP A 582 3.55 -13.82 -0.62
CA ASP A 582 2.91 -13.19 -1.77
C ASP A 582 3.90 -13.12 -2.95
N ILE A 583 4.99 -12.38 -2.77
CA ILE A 583 6.08 -12.15 -3.72
C ILE A 583 7.40 -12.45 -3.04
N GLY A 584 8.16 -13.40 -3.60
CA GLY A 584 9.49 -13.72 -3.11
C GLY A 584 9.48 -14.64 -1.88
N GLU A 585 10.31 -14.28 -0.89
CA GLU A 585 10.54 -15.12 0.29
C GLU A 585 9.47 -14.90 1.37
N PRO A 586 8.92 -15.98 1.96
CA PRO A 586 7.99 -15.89 3.07
C PRO A 586 8.52 -15.03 4.23
N VAL A 587 7.66 -14.14 4.69
CA VAL A 587 7.87 -13.28 5.86
C VAL A 587 7.14 -13.86 7.05
N ARG A 588 7.81 -13.91 8.20
CA ARG A 588 7.19 -14.37 9.45
C ARG A 588 6.42 -13.24 10.12
N LEU A 589 5.17 -13.51 10.47
CA LEU A 589 4.24 -12.57 11.09
C LEU A 589 3.53 -13.23 12.28
N GLN A 590 2.93 -12.40 13.12
CA GLN A 590 2.03 -12.84 14.17
C GLN A 590 0.58 -12.49 13.80
N GLY A 591 -0.25 -13.52 13.65
CA GLY A 591 -1.68 -13.38 13.42
C GLY A 591 -2.38 -12.70 14.59
N LEU A 592 -3.44 -11.97 14.25
CA LEU A 592 -4.28 -11.23 15.19
C LEU A 592 -5.23 -12.18 15.92
N TYR A 593 -5.45 -11.91 17.20
CA TYR A 593 -6.44 -12.59 18.01
C TYR A 593 -7.65 -11.69 18.20
N LEU A 594 -8.83 -12.24 17.90
CA LEU A 594 -10.11 -11.55 18.05
C LEU A 594 -10.89 -12.18 19.22
N PRO A 595 -10.88 -11.56 20.41
CA PRO A 595 -11.58 -12.09 21.58
C PRO A 595 -13.08 -12.24 21.34
N PRO A 596 -13.76 -13.22 21.96
CA PRO A 596 -15.18 -13.50 21.69
C PRO A 596 -16.13 -12.30 21.87
N GLY A 597 -15.86 -11.42 22.83
CA GLY A 597 -16.64 -10.19 23.04
C GLY A 597 -16.52 -9.23 21.85
N GLU A 598 -15.28 -8.98 21.41
CA GLU A 598 -14.98 -8.14 20.26
C GLU A 598 -15.53 -8.75 18.97
N ARG A 599 -15.40 -10.07 18.81
CA ARG A 599 -15.90 -10.81 17.65
C ARG A 599 -17.40 -10.64 17.47
N ARG A 600 -18.18 -10.85 18.53
CA ARG A 600 -19.65 -10.68 18.48
C ARG A 600 -20.05 -9.24 18.14
N ALA A 601 -19.31 -8.26 18.63
CA ALA A 601 -19.58 -6.86 18.33
C ALA A 601 -19.34 -6.52 16.85
N ILE A 602 -18.30 -7.09 16.22
CA ILE A 602 -18.02 -6.85 14.80
C ILE A 602 -18.94 -7.68 13.90
N PHE A 603 -19.18 -8.95 14.24
CA PHE A 603 -19.92 -9.88 13.36
C PHE A 603 -21.44 -9.74 13.49
N GLY A 604 -21.92 -9.21 14.62
CA GLY A 604 -23.35 -8.95 14.85
C GLY A 604 -23.83 -7.56 14.42
N ALA A 605 -22.92 -6.69 13.93
CA ALA A 605 -23.25 -5.42 13.28
C ALA A 605 -23.52 -5.64 11.79
#